data_AF-A0A926H5C4-F1
#
_entry.id   AF-A0A926H5C4-F1
#
_cell.length_a   1.000
_cell.length_b   1.000
_cell.length_c   1.000
_cell.angle_alpha   90.00
_cell.angle_beta   90.00
_cell.angle_gamma   90.00
#
_symmetry.space_group_name_H-M   'P 1'
#
loop_
_entity.id
_entity.type
_entity.pdbx_description
1 polymer ?
#
loop_
_entity_poly.entity_id
_entity_poly.type
_entity_poly.pdbx_seq_one_letter_code
_entity_poly.pdbx_strand_id
1 'polypeptide(L)'
;LAASDELKKKQDELTEAQNQLINARVYNRGATTITQQQTKVDRISEELKATASRYYAATNSSESVPQAELVSEWSTKVTDYEESSARLKLFDSRLKETEAKAAGLTPLGTKQRQLNRELTVAEKEYLASTDNLNQARTQQGDVTKAGTLSTLDKPSYPLSPMPSKRMLLVAASIGAGLFLTLFLVAIRFWLDQRVNSPEKAELFIGRPVAALFPTVRKGAGGSRASRVALNMLEQLCNALNIEIVQKTAKPHPPIITVFSIRSQQGKTWTINGLANIYADAGQQVAYFYPRFAAKTLMTEQNGITFIPYTVRPDFMNVLKLEHLLDEDDTFVAAHYDQVILELPSLVSTAIPVYLVDKSYVSVLVVDASSPWARTEKQLLEMYMRVATHPVLTVLNRVEGDYMEAFGQLDAGYQQKRSINLLADQRNLPTG
;
A
#
# COMPACT_ATOMS: atom_id res chain seq x y z
N LEU A 1 -52.17 -51.97 6.05
CA LEU A 1 -52.88 -51.00 5.18
C LEU A 1 -53.58 -49.93 6.01
N ALA A 2 -54.54 -50.26 6.89
CA ALA A 2 -55.26 -49.27 7.71
C ALA A 2 -54.38 -48.27 8.51
N ALA A 3 -53.27 -48.74 9.10
CA ALA A 3 -52.38 -47.89 9.90
C ALA A 3 -51.49 -46.93 9.06
N SER A 4 -51.26 -47.21 7.78
CA SER A 4 -50.54 -46.31 6.87
C SER A 4 -51.44 -45.15 6.41
N ASP A 5 -52.72 -45.42 6.17
CA ASP A 5 -53.69 -44.39 5.81
C ASP A 5 -53.97 -43.44 6.99
N GLU A 6 -53.98 -43.98 8.23
CA GLU A 6 -54.12 -43.18 9.44
C GLU A 6 -52.93 -42.24 9.67
N LEU A 7 -51.70 -42.71 9.43
CA LEU A 7 -50.49 -41.89 9.52
C LEU A 7 -50.51 -40.73 8.51
N LYS A 8 -50.88 -41.02 7.26
CA LYS A 8 -50.99 -40.01 6.20
C LYS A 8 -52.07 -38.99 6.51
N LYS A 9 -53.23 -39.44 7.00
CA LYS A 9 -54.31 -38.55 7.42
C LYS A 9 -53.87 -37.61 8.56
N LYS A 10 -53.10 -38.11 9.52
CA LYS A 10 -52.55 -37.28 10.61
C LYS A 10 -51.53 -36.27 10.12
N GLN A 11 -50.74 -36.62 9.10
CA GLN A 11 -49.85 -35.67 8.44
C GLN A 11 -50.64 -34.56 7.73
N ASP A 12 -51.69 -34.90 6.97
CA ASP A 12 -52.54 -33.90 6.29
C ASP A 12 -53.25 -32.97 7.30
N GLU A 13 -53.73 -33.52 8.43
CA GLU A 13 -54.31 -32.75 9.54
C GLU A 13 -53.29 -31.78 10.16
N LEU A 14 -52.02 -32.18 10.27
CA LEU A 14 -50.94 -31.34 10.78
C LEU A 14 -50.63 -30.19 9.81
N THR A 15 -50.53 -30.48 8.51
CA THR A 15 -50.32 -29.47 7.46
C THR A 15 -51.40 -28.38 7.52
N GLU A 16 -52.67 -28.78 7.62
CA GLU A 16 -53.78 -27.83 7.68
C GLU A 16 -53.79 -27.02 8.99
N ALA A 17 -53.50 -27.66 10.12
CA ALA A 17 -53.41 -26.97 11.41
C ALA A 17 -52.26 -25.94 11.43
N GLN A 18 -51.11 -26.27 10.84
CA GLN A 18 -49.98 -25.36 10.73
C GLN A 18 -50.25 -24.20 9.77
N ASN A 19 -50.92 -24.45 8.63
CA ASN A 19 -51.39 -23.38 7.74
C ASN A 19 -52.28 -22.38 8.49
N GLN A 20 -53.21 -22.89 9.31
CA GLN A 20 -54.13 -22.05 10.11
C GLN A 20 -53.37 -21.21 11.16
N LEU A 21 -52.39 -21.82 11.85
CA LEU A 21 -51.56 -21.16 12.85
C LEU A 21 -50.69 -20.06 12.23
N ILE A 22 -50.01 -20.35 11.13
CA ILE A 22 -49.13 -19.39 10.44
C ILE A 22 -49.94 -18.21 9.90
N ASN A 23 -51.12 -18.49 9.32
CA ASN A 23 -52.05 -17.44 8.93
C ASN A 23 -52.46 -16.55 10.12
N ALA A 24 -52.84 -17.13 11.26
CA ALA A 24 -53.24 -16.33 12.42
C ALA A 24 -52.10 -15.47 12.97
N ARG A 25 -50.86 -15.99 13.00
CA ARG A 25 -49.67 -15.24 13.43
C ARG A 25 -49.39 -14.05 12.50
N VAL A 26 -49.44 -14.26 11.19
CA VAL A 26 -49.09 -13.22 10.20
C VAL A 26 -50.20 -12.17 10.05
N TYR A 27 -51.47 -12.55 10.22
CA TYR A 27 -52.58 -11.59 10.25
C TYR A 27 -52.83 -10.99 11.65
N ASN A 28 -51.94 -11.25 12.61
CA ASN A 28 -52.00 -10.78 13.99
C ASN A 28 -53.39 -10.97 14.63
N ARG A 29 -53.98 -12.15 14.44
CA ARG A 29 -55.23 -12.52 15.12
C ARG A 29 -54.95 -12.58 16.62
N GLY A 30 -55.94 -12.23 17.45
CA GLY A 30 -55.76 -12.05 18.89
C GLY A 30 -55.02 -13.22 19.58
N ALA A 31 -54.24 -12.90 20.62
CA ALA A 31 -53.34 -13.84 21.29
C ALA A 31 -54.01 -15.16 21.70
N THR A 32 -55.28 -15.11 22.12
CA THR A 32 -56.07 -16.30 22.48
C THR A 32 -56.28 -17.27 21.32
N THR A 33 -56.49 -16.76 20.11
CA THR A 33 -56.66 -17.58 18.89
C THR A 33 -55.35 -18.24 18.47
N ILE A 34 -54.24 -17.52 18.58
CA ILE A 34 -52.91 -18.05 18.28
C ILE A 34 -52.56 -19.17 19.27
N THR A 35 -52.82 -18.98 20.56
CA THR A 35 -52.59 -20.01 21.59
C THR A 35 -53.46 -21.24 21.33
N GLN A 36 -54.76 -21.07 21.01
CA GLN A 36 -55.64 -22.19 20.68
C GLN A 36 -55.15 -23.01 19.48
N GLN A 37 -54.67 -22.34 18.44
CA GLN A 37 -54.14 -23.01 17.26
C GLN A 37 -52.78 -23.66 17.51
N GLN A 38 -51.94 -23.06 18.36
CA GLN A 38 -50.69 -23.67 18.80
C GLN A 38 -50.98 -24.98 19.53
N THR A 39 -51.88 -24.96 20.52
CA THR A 39 -52.28 -26.16 21.26
C THR A 39 -52.86 -27.23 20.34
N LYS A 40 -53.59 -26.83 19.29
CA LYS A 40 -54.11 -27.76 18.28
C LYS A 40 -52.99 -28.43 17.48
N VAL A 41 -51.96 -27.67 17.07
CA VAL A 41 -50.79 -28.20 16.36
C VAL A 41 -50.00 -29.14 17.27
N ASP A 42 -49.77 -28.75 18.52
CA ASP A 42 -49.02 -29.56 19.49
C ASP A 42 -49.72 -30.90 19.75
N ARG A 43 -51.05 -30.87 19.92
CA ARG A 43 -51.86 -32.09 20.09
C ARG A 43 -51.79 -33.02 18.87
N ILE A 44 -51.90 -32.48 17.66
CA ILE A 44 -51.84 -33.29 16.43
C ILE A 44 -50.44 -33.86 16.22
N SER A 45 -49.39 -33.11 16.58
CA SER A 45 -48.00 -33.59 16.56
C SER A 45 -47.79 -34.77 17.51
N GLU A 46 -48.33 -34.69 18.74
CA GLU A 46 -48.28 -35.80 19.69
C GLU A 46 -49.07 -37.03 19.21
N GLU A 47 -50.26 -36.82 18.65
CA GLU A 47 -51.08 -37.89 18.05
C GLU A 47 -50.36 -38.54 16.86
N LEU A 48 -49.68 -37.76 16.02
CA LEU A 48 -48.87 -38.25 14.90
C LEU A 48 -47.71 -39.10 15.41
N LYS A 49 -46.98 -38.62 16.43
CA LYS A 49 -45.88 -39.36 17.06
C LYS A 49 -46.35 -40.69 17.66
N ALA A 50 -47.50 -40.71 18.33
CA ALA A 50 -48.10 -41.92 18.88
C ALA A 50 -48.53 -42.90 17.78
N THR A 51 -49.14 -42.40 16.71
CA THR A 51 -49.59 -43.20 15.55
C THR A 51 -48.40 -43.79 14.79
N ALA A 52 -47.35 -43.00 14.58
CA ALA A 52 -46.10 -43.44 13.98
C ALA A 52 -45.45 -44.55 14.83
N SER A 53 -45.36 -44.35 16.15
CA SER A 53 -44.80 -45.34 17.08
C SER A 53 -45.56 -46.68 17.01
N ARG A 54 -46.90 -46.64 16.93
CA ARG A 54 -47.73 -47.86 16.76
C ARG A 54 -47.56 -48.50 15.39
N TYR A 55 -47.50 -47.71 14.32
CA TYR A 55 -47.30 -48.21 12.96
C TYR A 55 -45.97 -48.95 12.83
N TYR A 56 -44.88 -48.33 13.27
CA TYR A 56 -43.54 -48.91 13.20
C TYR A 56 -43.36 -50.11 14.16
N ALA A 57 -44.03 -50.11 15.32
CA ALA A 57 -44.05 -51.27 16.22
C ALA A 57 -44.82 -52.47 15.65
N ALA A 58 -45.86 -52.25 14.85
CA ALA A 58 -46.68 -53.31 14.24
C ALA A 58 -46.07 -53.90 12.96
N THR A 59 -45.08 -53.24 12.35
CA THR A 59 -44.54 -53.61 11.03
C THR A 59 -43.20 -54.35 11.06
N ASN A 60 -42.52 -54.57 12.19
CA ASN A 60 -41.21 -55.24 12.15
C ASN A 60 -40.76 -56.12 13.33
N SER A 61 -39.95 -57.10 12.92
CA SER A 61 -39.29 -58.19 13.65
C SER A 61 -37.92 -57.81 14.24
N SER A 62 -37.44 -58.66 15.14
CA SER A 62 -36.32 -58.53 16.08
C SER A 62 -34.92 -58.31 15.47
N GLU A 63 -34.60 -57.10 15.02
CA GLU A 63 -33.20 -56.70 14.83
C GLU A 63 -32.96 -55.24 15.23
N SER A 64 -31.86 -55.03 15.95
CA SER A 64 -31.61 -53.98 16.93
C SER A 64 -31.26 -52.60 16.34
N VAL A 65 -32.23 -51.69 16.33
CA VAL A 65 -32.02 -50.23 16.20
C VAL A 65 -32.88 -49.52 17.26
N PRO A 66 -32.42 -48.43 17.92
CA PRO A 66 -33.24 -47.62 18.84
C PRO A 66 -34.36 -46.86 18.10
N GLN A 67 -35.41 -47.57 17.65
CA GLN A 67 -36.43 -46.99 16.76
C GLN A 67 -37.28 -45.89 17.42
N ALA A 68 -37.36 -45.84 18.75
CA ALA A 68 -38.05 -44.76 19.45
C ALA A 68 -37.42 -43.37 19.21
N GLU A 69 -36.09 -43.32 19.11
CA GLU A 69 -35.35 -42.10 18.81
C GLU A 69 -35.56 -41.67 17.37
N LEU A 70 -35.51 -42.61 16.42
CA LEU A 70 -35.76 -42.35 15.00
C LEU A 70 -37.20 -41.91 14.70
N VAL A 71 -38.20 -42.49 15.37
CA VAL A 71 -39.60 -42.06 15.23
C VAL A 71 -39.80 -40.66 15.81
N SER A 72 -39.13 -40.35 16.93
CA SER A 72 -39.15 -39.01 17.50
C SER A 72 -38.47 -37.99 16.58
N GLU A 73 -37.31 -38.32 16.03
CA GLU A 73 -36.58 -37.46 15.10
C GLU A 73 -37.37 -37.25 13.81
N TRP A 74 -37.92 -38.33 13.22
CA TRP A 74 -38.79 -38.24 12.05
C TRP A 74 -40.00 -37.35 12.32
N SER A 75 -40.69 -37.52 13.45
CA SER A 75 -41.86 -36.71 13.81
C SER A 75 -41.51 -35.22 13.96
N THR A 76 -40.34 -34.91 14.55
CA THR A 76 -39.84 -33.53 14.63
C THR A 76 -39.55 -32.99 13.23
N LYS A 77 -38.83 -33.74 12.40
CA LYS A 77 -38.49 -33.32 11.03
C LYS A 77 -39.70 -33.14 10.13
N VAL A 78 -40.73 -33.98 10.27
CA VAL A 78 -42.00 -33.81 9.57
C VAL A 78 -42.70 -32.54 10.04
N THR A 79 -42.77 -32.29 11.35
CA THR A 79 -43.35 -31.05 11.89
C THR A 79 -42.63 -29.80 11.39
N ASP A 80 -41.30 -29.80 11.38
CA ASP A 80 -40.46 -28.70 10.87
C ASP A 80 -40.66 -28.47 9.36
N TYR A 81 -40.77 -29.57 8.60
CA TYR A 81 -40.99 -29.53 7.15
C TYR A 81 -42.35 -28.93 6.81
N GLU A 82 -43.41 -29.41 7.46
CA GLU A 82 -44.76 -28.88 7.27
C GLU A 82 -44.80 -27.39 7.66
N GLU A 83 -44.09 -26.98 8.72
CA GLU A 83 -44.13 -25.59 9.19
C GLU A 83 -43.47 -24.68 8.15
N SER A 84 -42.30 -25.11 7.67
CA SER A 84 -41.55 -24.38 6.65
C SER A 84 -42.30 -24.29 5.33
N SER A 85 -42.96 -25.39 4.92
CA SER A 85 -43.79 -25.46 3.70
C SER A 85 -44.99 -24.51 3.79
N ALA A 86 -45.68 -24.49 4.92
CA ALA A 86 -46.80 -23.59 5.19
C ALA A 86 -46.37 -22.12 5.18
N ARG A 87 -45.21 -21.79 5.79
CA ARG A 87 -44.64 -20.43 5.75
C ARG A 87 -44.33 -20.00 4.32
N LEU A 88 -43.73 -20.88 3.53
CA LEU A 88 -43.34 -20.59 2.14
C LEU A 88 -44.57 -20.30 1.26
N LYS A 89 -45.63 -21.12 1.35
CA LYS A 89 -46.89 -20.89 0.63
C LYS A 89 -47.54 -19.55 0.98
N LEU A 90 -47.50 -19.17 2.26
CA LEU A 90 -48.02 -17.87 2.70
C LEU A 90 -47.19 -16.71 2.16
N PHE A 91 -45.85 -16.81 2.21
CA PHE A 91 -44.98 -15.76 1.68
C PHE A 91 -45.16 -15.58 0.17
N ASP A 92 -45.32 -16.66 -0.59
CA ASP A 92 -45.63 -16.58 -2.03
C ASP A 92 -46.96 -15.86 -2.29
N SER A 93 -48.00 -16.18 -1.52
CA SER A 93 -49.30 -15.51 -1.62
C SER A 93 -49.21 -14.02 -1.28
N ARG A 94 -48.43 -13.67 -0.25
CA ARG A 94 -48.18 -12.28 0.16
C ARG A 94 -47.37 -11.53 -0.90
N LEU A 95 -46.35 -12.16 -1.47
CA LEU A 95 -45.56 -11.57 -2.54
C LEU A 95 -46.48 -11.17 -3.70
N LYS A 96 -47.33 -12.10 -4.18
CA LYS A 96 -48.31 -11.84 -5.24
C LYS A 96 -49.30 -10.74 -4.90
N GLU A 97 -49.81 -10.72 -3.66
CA GLU A 97 -50.70 -9.65 -3.19
C GLU A 97 -49.98 -8.28 -3.18
N THR A 98 -48.73 -8.25 -2.72
CA THR A 98 -47.93 -7.02 -2.67
C THR A 98 -47.54 -6.53 -4.06
N GLU A 99 -47.20 -7.43 -4.98
CA GLU A 99 -46.91 -7.11 -6.38
C GLU A 99 -48.14 -6.55 -7.08
N ALA A 100 -49.33 -7.12 -6.86
CA ALA A 100 -50.58 -6.60 -7.40
C ALA A 100 -50.87 -5.18 -6.87
N LYS A 101 -50.65 -4.93 -5.57
CA LYS A 101 -50.79 -3.60 -4.97
C LYS A 101 -49.76 -2.62 -5.54
N ALA A 102 -48.49 -3.03 -5.67
CA ALA A 102 -47.42 -2.21 -6.21
C ALA A 102 -47.66 -1.85 -7.69
N ALA A 103 -48.16 -2.78 -8.49
CA ALA A 103 -48.50 -2.55 -9.89
C ALA A 103 -49.58 -1.46 -10.05
N GLY A 104 -50.57 -1.40 -9.14
CA GLY A 104 -51.58 -0.34 -9.11
C GLY A 104 -51.04 1.04 -8.70
N LEU A 105 -50.01 1.09 -7.85
CA LEU A 105 -49.40 2.34 -7.37
C LEU A 105 -48.42 2.96 -8.39
N THR A 106 -47.76 2.14 -9.19
CA THR A 106 -46.78 2.58 -10.19
C THR A 106 -47.34 3.64 -11.18
N PRO A 107 -48.51 3.48 -11.80
CA PRO A 107 -49.07 4.50 -12.71
C PRO A 107 -49.57 5.77 -11.99
N LEU A 108 -49.77 5.75 -10.67
CA LEU A 108 -50.20 6.94 -9.92
C LEU A 108 -49.05 7.95 -9.82
N GLY A 109 -47.81 7.49 -9.64
CA GLY A 109 -46.65 8.38 -9.60
C GLY A 109 -46.39 9.08 -10.93
N THR A 110 -46.57 8.40 -12.06
CA THR A 110 -46.44 9.02 -13.39
C THR A 110 -47.56 10.01 -13.66
N LYS A 111 -48.81 9.67 -13.29
CA LYS A 111 -49.95 10.58 -13.39
C LYS A 111 -49.79 11.83 -12.53
N GLN A 112 -49.28 11.68 -11.30
CA GLN A 112 -48.98 12.82 -10.43
C GLN A 112 -47.92 13.74 -11.03
N ARG A 113 -46.83 13.18 -11.60
CA ARG A 113 -45.81 13.98 -12.29
C ARG A 113 -46.37 14.72 -13.50
N GLN A 114 -47.23 14.06 -14.27
CA GLN A 114 -47.89 14.69 -15.41
C GLN A 114 -48.77 15.87 -14.97
N LEU A 115 -49.62 15.68 -13.96
CA LEU A 115 -50.48 16.73 -13.41
C LEU A 115 -49.66 17.91 -12.84
N ASN A 116 -48.58 17.63 -12.12
CA ASN A 116 -47.70 18.69 -11.61
C ASN A 116 -47.05 19.49 -12.75
N ARG A 117 -46.62 18.83 -13.82
CA ARG A 117 -46.05 19.51 -14.99
C ARG A 117 -47.09 20.41 -15.66
N GLU A 118 -48.32 19.91 -15.84
CA GLU A 118 -49.43 20.69 -16.40
C GLU A 118 -49.76 21.90 -15.52
N LEU A 119 -49.81 21.74 -14.19
CA LEU A 119 -50.00 22.83 -13.24
C LEU A 119 -48.89 23.89 -13.36
N THR A 120 -47.62 23.49 -13.39
CA THR A 120 -46.49 24.42 -13.54
C THR A 120 -46.54 25.19 -14.85
N VAL A 121 -46.96 24.55 -15.95
CA VAL A 121 -47.12 25.23 -17.25
C VAL A 121 -48.22 26.28 -17.16
N ALA A 122 -49.39 25.91 -16.61
CA ALA A 122 -50.52 26.82 -16.44
C ALA A 122 -50.17 28.02 -15.53
N GLU A 123 -49.43 27.78 -14.44
CA GLU A 123 -48.97 28.85 -13.53
C GLU A 123 -48.03 29.83 -14.24
N LYS A 124 -47.07 29.32 -15.00
CA LYS A 124 -46.16 30.17 -15.78
C LYS A 124 -46.88 30.99 -16.84
N GLU A 125 -47.85 30.38 -17.54
CA GLU A 125 -48.65 31.06 -18.54
C GLU A 125 -49.49 32.18 -17.92
N TYR A 126 -50.13 31.90 -16.77
CA TYR A 126 -50.86 32.91 -16.00
C TYR A 126 -49.95 34.08 -15.60
N LEU A 127 -48.79 33.81 -14.99
CA LEU A 127 -47.84 34.84 -14.57
C LEU A 127 -47.34 35.68 -15.75
N ALA A 128 -46.97 35.03 -16.86
CA ALA A 128 -46.55 35.74 -18.08
C ALA A 128 -47.68 36.63 -18.63
N SER A 129 -48.93 36.15 -18.63
CA SER A 129 -50.08 36.94 -19.05
C SER A 129 -50.30 38.16 -18.15
N THR A 130 -50.15 38.01 -16.83
CA THR A 130 -50.27 39.13 -15.89
C THR A 130 -49.15 40.16 -16.06
N ASP A 131 -47.91 39.72 -16.29
CA ASP A 131 -46.78 40.61 -16.52
C ASP A 131 -46.93 41.38 -17.84
N ASN A 132 -47.32 40.68 -18.91
CA ASN A 132 -47.60 41.30 -20.21
C ASN A 132 -48.72 42.35 -20.10
N LEU A 133 -49.79 42.06 -19.34
CA LEU A 133 -50.87 43.02 -19.10
C LEU A 133 -50.39 44.25 -18.32
N ASN A 134 -49.54 44.05 -17.30
CA ASN A 134 -48.95 45.16 -16.54
C ASN A 134 -48.02 46.00 -17.42
N GLN A 135 -47.16 45.38 -18.22
CA GLN A 135 -46.30 46.08 -19.17
C GLN A 135 -47.12 46.86 -20.20
N ALA A 136 -48.18 46.26 -20.76
CA ALA A 136 -49.07 46.94 -21.69
C ALA A 136 -49.78 48.15 -21.04
N ARG A 137 -50.20 48.04 -19.78
CA ARG A 137 -50.76 49.18 -19.01
C ARG A 137 -49.72 50.27 -18.78
N THR A 138 -48.48 49.92 -18.45
CA THR A 138 -47.38 50.88 -18.29
C THR A 138 -47.12 51.59 -19.62
N GLN A 139 -47.00 50.85 -20.72
CA GLN A 139 -46.82 51.42 -22.06
C GLN A 139 -48.00 52.31 -22.45
N GLN A 140 -49.25 51.92 -22.17
CA GLN A 140 -50.42 52.76 -22.41
C GLN A 140 -50.34 54.06 -21.58
N GLY A 141 -49.95 53.96 -20.31
CA GLY A 141 -49.75 55.12 -19.44
C GLY A 141 -48.65 56.05 -19.95
N ASP A 142 -47.53 55.49 -20.40
CA ASP A 142 -46.41 56.23 -20.97
C ASP A 142 -46.80 56.90 -22.28
N VAL A 143 -47.50 56.22 -23.19
CA VAL A 143 -48.02 56.80 -24.44
C VAL A 143 -49.04 57.90 -24.16
N THR A 144 -49.91 57.72 -23.16
CA THR A 144 -50.89 58.74 -22.75
C THR A 144 -50.19 59.97 -22.15
N LYS A 145 -49.10 59.78 -21.40
CA LYS A 145 -48.29 60.85 -20.80
C LYS A 145 -47.28 61.47 -21.77
N ALA A 146 -46.93 60.78 -22.85
CA ALA A 146 -45.98 61.24 -23.87
C ALA A 146 -46.48 62.44 -24.70
N GLY A 147 -47.76 62.81 -24.58
CA GLY A 147 -48.33 63.99 -25.26
C GLY A 147 -47.76 65.35 -24.84
N THR A 148 -46.94 65.43 -23.78
CA THR A 148 -46.24 66.68 -23.41
C THR A 148 -44.94 66.38 -22.65
N LEU A 149 -43.94 65.81 -23.33
CA LEU A 149 -42.58 65.70 -22.77
C LEU A 149 -41.88 67.06 -22.85
N SER A 150 -41.87 67.80 -21.74
CA SER A 150 -41.00 68.98 -21.58
C SER A 150 -39.66 68.53 -20.99
N THR A 151 -38.58 68.69 -21.75
CA THR A 151 -37.21 68.39 -21.31
C THR A 151 -36.80 69.39 -20.22
N LEU A 152 -36.74 68.93 -18.98
CA LEU A 152 -36.48 69.81 -17.83
C LEU A 152 -34.98 70.09 -17.60
N ASP A 153 -34.07 69.13 -17.86
CA ASP A 153 -32.63 69.36 -17.65
C ASP A 153 -31.68 68.40 -18.40
N LYS A 154 -30.42 68.83 -18.61
CA LYS A 154 -29.34 68.05 -19.24
C LYS A 154 -28.65 67.10 -18.24
N PRO A 155 -28.12 65.93 -18.68
CA PRO A 155 -27.39 65.01 -17.81
C PRO A 155 -26.13 65.67 -17.24
N SER A 156 -25.94 65.56 -15.92
CA SER A 156 -24.80 66.15 -15.20
C SER A 156 -23.68 65.12 -15.00
N TYR A 157 -22.44 65.60 -15.07
CA TYR A 157 -21.26 64.82 -14.71
C TYR A 157 -21.13 64.76 -13.18
N PRO A 158 -20.57 63.68 -12.62
CA PRO A 158 -20.30 63.59 -11.19
C PRO A 158 -19.35 64.72 -10.79
N LEU A 159 -19.76 65.48 -9.78
CA LEU A 159 -19.04 66.66 -9.29
C LEU A 159 -17.71 66.31 -8.60
N SER A 160 -17.48 65.04 -8.26
CA SER A 160 -16.27 64.56 -7.62
C SER A 160 -15.85 63.18 -8.15
N PRO A 161 -14.53 62.91 -8.22
CA PRO A 161 -14.01 61.61 -8.62
C PRO A 161 -14.26 60.55 -7.54
N MET A 162 -14.50 59.31 -7.96
CA MET A 162 -14.58 58.17 -7.04
C MET A 162 -13.25 57.93 -6.32
N PRO A 163 -13.27 57.48 -5.05
CA PRO A 163 -12.06 57.21 -4.29
C PRO A 163 -11.21 56.11 -4.95
N SER A 164 -9.90 56.33 -5.01
CA SER A 164 -8.96 55.41 -5.66
C SER A 164 -8.73 54.15 -4.83
N LYS A 165 -8.90 52.98 -5.45
CA LYS A 165 -8.56 51.67 -4.85
C LYS A 165 -7.11 51.25 -5.13
N ARG A 166 -6.28 52.14 -5.67
CA ARG A 166 -4.91 51.82 -6.11
C ARG A 166 -4.06 51.24 -4.97
N MET A 167 -4.12 51.83 -3.78
CA MET A 167 -3.34 51.37 -2.64
C MET A 167 -3.79 49.98 -2.16
N LEU A 168 -5.11 49.72 -2.18
CA LEU A 168 -5.68 48.40 -1.88
C LEU A 168 -5.19 47.35 -2.89
N LEU A 169 -5.21 47.66 -4.19
CA LEU A 169 -4.74 46.75 -5.23
C LEU A 169 -3.22 46.50 -5.12
N VAL A 170 -2.43 47.52 -4.83
CA VAL A 170 -0.97 47.36 -4.62
C VAL A 170 -0.69 46.49 -3.40
N ALA A 171 -1.37 46.72 -2.27
CA ALA A 171 -1.22 45.91 -1.07
C ALA A 171 -1.66 44.45 -1.31
N ALA A 172 -2.78 44.24 -2.02
CA ALA A 172 -3.27 42.91 -2.38
C ALA A 172 -2.28 42.15 -3.28
N SER A 173 -1.67 42.82 -4.26
CA SER A 173 -0.66 42.22 -5.15
C SER A 173 0.60 41.80 -4.40
N ILE A 174 1.09 42.63 -3.46
CA ILE A 174 2.24 42.27 -2.63
C ILE A 174 1.91 41.07 -1.74
N GLY A 175 0.73 41.08 -1.10
CA GLY A 175 0.27 39.98 -0.27
C GLY A 175 0.13 38.66 -1.04
N ALA A 176 -0.48 38.71 -2.22
CA ALA A 176 -0.63 37.55 -3.09
C ALA A 176 0.72 37.03 -3.59
N GLY A 177 1.65 37.92 -3.94
CA GLY A 177 3.00 37.56 -4.37
C GLY A 177 3.79 36.85 -3.27
N LEU A 178 3.79 37.39 -2.05
CA LEU A 178 4.46 36.78 -0.90
C LEU A 178 3.82 35.45 -0.49
N PHE A 179 2.49 35.35 -0.56
CA PHE A 179 1.81 34.08 -0.31
C PHE A 179 2.21 33.01 -1.33
N LEU A 180 2.22 33.35 -2.63
CA LEU A 180 2.57 32.41 -3.68
C LEU A 180 4.02 31.91 -3.56
N THR A 181 4.97 32.79 -3.25
CA THR A 181 6.38 32.37 -3.08
C THR A 181 6.56 31.45 -1.88
N LEU A 182 5.97 31.79 -0.71
CA LEU A 182 6.00 30.92 0.47
C LEU A 182 5.32 29.57 0.20
N PHE A 183 4.18 29.59 -0.50
CA PHE A 183 3.45 28.37 -0.86
C PHE A 183 4.29 27.46 -1.78
N LEU A 184 4.98 28.00 -2.78
CA LEU A 184 5.87 27.22 -3.65
C LEU A 184 7.07 26.66 -2.89
N VAL A 185 7.65 27.42 -1.95
CA VAL A 185 8.72 26.92 -1.07
C VAL A 185 8.23 25.77 -0.19
N ALA A 186 7.03 25.90 0.39
CA ALA A 186 6.42 24.84 1.19
C ALA A 186 6.16 23.56 0.37
N ILE A 187 5.62 23.69 -0.85
CA ILE A 187 5.44 22.56 -1.77
C ILE A 187 6.79 21.90 -2.07
N ARG A 188 7.81 22.68 -2.42
CA ARG A 188 9.15 22.15 -2.71
C ARG A 188 9.71 21.36 -1.52
N PHE A 189 9.57 21.89 -0.30
CA PHE A 189 10.03 21.21 0.91
C PHE A 189 9.27 19.91 1.16
N TRP A 190 7.95 19.91 0.95
CA TRP A 190 7.11 18.72 1.16
C TRP A 190 7.34 17.62 0.11
N LEU A 191 7.69 18.00 -1.12
CA LEU A 191 8.03 17.06 -2.20
C LEU A 191 9.47 16.54 -2.12
N ASP A 192 10.32 17.09 -1.26
CA ASP A 192 11.71 16.65 -1.13
C ASP A 192 11.81 15.36 -0.31
N GLN A 193 11.82 14.22 -1.01
CA GLN A 193 11.92 12.87 -0.42
C GLN A 193 13.36 12.37 -0.30
N ARG A 194 14.36 13.26 -0.30
CA ARG A 194 15.78 12.88 -0.25
C ARG A 194 16.22 12.53 1.18
N VAL A 195 17.14 11.57 1.29
CA VAL A 195 17.82 11.18 2.55
C VAL A 195 19.03 12.05 2.83
N ASN A 196 18.83 13.38 2.86
CA ASN A 196 19.91 14.36 2.87
C ASN A 196 20.59 14.58 4.23
N SER A 197 20.11 13.96 5.30
CA SER A 197 20.72 13.99 6.63
C SER A 197 20.78 12.58 7.23
N PRO A 198 21.74 12.30 8.13
CA PRO A 198 21.81 11.00 8.81
C PRO A 198 20.51 10.70 9.55
N GLU A 199 19.92 11.65 10.27
CA GLU A 199 18.70 11.43 11.05
C GLU A 199 17.51 11.09 10.14
N LYS A 200 17.39 11.76 8.99
CA LYS A 200 16.36 11.43 7.99
C LYS A 200 16.61 10.08 7.34
N ALA A 201 17.87 9.75 7.05
CA ALA A 201 18.24 8.46 6.51
C ALA A 201 17.86 7.34 7.49
N GLU A 202 18.18 7.50 8.79
CA GLU A 202 17.80 6.54 9.82
C GLU A 202 16.29 6.38 9.95
N LEU A 203 15.55 7.48 9.91
CA LEU A 203 14.09 7.47 9.97
C LEU A 203 13.45 6.78 8.75
N PHE A 204 13.93 7.06 7.53
CA PHE A 204 13.37 6.52 6.29
C PHE A 204 13.81 5.09 5.98
N ILE A 205 15.06 4.75 6.27
CA ILE A 205 15.65 3.41 6.06
C ILE A 205 15.27 2.48 7.23
N GLY A 206 15.04 3.03 8.43
CA GLY A 206 14.71 2.27 9.64
C GLY A 206 15.92 1.55 10.23
N ARG A 207 17.13 2.06 9.99
CA ARG A 207 18.40 1.47 10.44
C ARG A 207 19.41 2.57 10.79
N PRO A 208 20.29 2.34 11.79
CA PRO A 208 21.35 3.28 12.10
C PRO A 208 22.32 3.43 10.93
N VAL A 209 22.83 4.65 10.73
CA VAL A 209 23.87 4.92 9.74
C VAL A 209 25.24 4.62 10.36
N ALA A 210 25.95 3.64 9.80
CA ALA A 210 27.25 3.18 10.27
C ALA A 210 28.40 4.09 9.84
N ALA A 211 28.32 4.70 8.65
CA ALA A 211 29.32 5.64 8.16
C ALA A 211 28.72 6.68 7.20
N LEU A 212 29.35 7.86 7.18
CA LEU A 212 28.95 9.03 6.40
C LEU A 212 30.11 9.46 5.51
N PHE A 213 29.90 9.48 4.19
CA PHE A 213 30.93 9.91 3.24
C PHE A 213 30.61 11.28 2.64
N PRO A 214 31.55 12.24 2.72
CA PRO A 214 31.39 13.53 2.08
C PRO A 214 31.53 13.41 0.56
N THR A 215 31.03 14.41 -0.15
CA THR A 215 31.28 14.53 -1.60
C THR A 215 32.75 14.85 -1.87
N VAL A 216 33.53 13.86 -2.30
CA VAL A 216 34.94 14.03 -2.70
C VAL A 216 35.02 14.31 -4.20
N ARG A 217 35.53 15.51 -4.58
CA ARG A 217 35.74 15.86 -5.99
C ARG A 217 36.98 15.17 -6.55
N LYS A 218 36.90 14.70 -7.80
CA LYS A 218 38.06 14.16 -8.53
C LYS A 218 39.18 15.21 -8.57
N GLY A 219 40.40 14.81 -8.23
CA GLY A 219 41.58 15.70 -8.20
C GLY A 219 41.81 16.46 -6.89
N ALA A 220 40.90 16.37 -5.91
CA ALA A 220 41.05 17.01 -4.60
C ALA A 220 41.82 16.12 -3.59
N GLY A 221 42.91 15.48 -4.03
CA GLY A 221 43.77 14.69 -3.14
C GLY A 221 44.32 15.55 -2.01
N GLY A 222 44.13 15.12 -0.75
CA GLY A 222 44.53 15.90 0.42
C GLY A 222 43.57 17.03 0.84
N SER A 223 42.36 17.12 0.28
CA SER A 223 41.32 18.03 0.79
C SER A 223 40.81 17.61 2.18
N ARG A 224 40.15 18.52 2.91
CA ARG A 224 39.50 18.19 4.19
C ARG A 224 38.46 17.08 4.01
N ALA A 225 37.64 17.15 2.96
CA ALA A 225 36.66 16.11 2.63
C ALA A 225 37.33 14.75 2.40
N SER A 226 38.47 14.74 1.70
CA SER A 226 39.26 13.52 1.46
C SER A 226 39.80 12.90 2.75
N ARG A 227 40.27 13.72 3.70
CA ARG A 227 40.72 13.23 5.02
C ARG A 227 39.56 12.65 5.82
N VAL A 228 38.43 13.36 5.88
CA VAL A 228 37.26 12.86 6.63
C VAL A 228 36.73 11.58 5.99
N ALA A 229 36.73 11.48 4.66
CA ALA A 229 36.37 10.25 3.95
C ALA A 229 37.26 9.06 4.35
N LEU A 230 38.56 9.26 4.53
CA LEU A 230 39.48 8.21 4.98
C LEU A 230 39.19 7.77 6.41
N ASN A 231 39.02 8.71 7.35
CA ASN A 231 38.65 8.38 8.74
C ASN A 231 37.31 7.60 8.78
N MET A 232 36.34 8.00 7.97
CA MET A 232 35.03 7.31 7.89
C MET A 232 35.15 5.92 7.26
N LEU A 233 36.09 5.71 6.33
CA LEU A 233 36.40 4.39 5.78
C LEU A 233 37.05 3.49 6.83
N GLU A 234 37.96 4.03 7.64
CA GLU A 234 38.57 3.30 8.77
C GLU A 234 37.52 2.93 9.82
N GLN A 235 36.61 3.84 10.16
CA GLN A 235 35.49 3.56 11.06
C GLN A 235 34.56 2.47 10.51
N LEU A 236 34.24 2.51 9.21
CA LEU A 236 33.45 1.47 8.55
C LEU A 236 34.19 0.12 8.57
N CYS A 237 35.49 0.11 8.30
CA CYS A 237 36.33 -1.10 8.37
C CYS A 237 36.32 -1.70 9.78
N ASN A 238 36.42 -0.88 10.83
CA ASN A 238 36.33 -1.33 12.21
C ASN A 238 34.94 -1.92 12.53
N ALA A 239 33.86 -1.27 12.09
CA ALA A 239 32.50 -1.79 12.26
C ALA A 239 32.35 -3.15 11.57
N LEU A 240 32.84 -3.29 10.33
CA LEU A 240 32.83 -4.56 9.59
C LEU A 240 33.60 -5.66 10.32
N ASN A 241 34.80 -5.36 10.82
CA ASN A 241 35.62 -6.33 11.54
C ASN A 241 34.94 -6.82 12.83
N ILE A 242 34.23 -5.94 13.55
CA ILE A 242 33.45 -6.32 14.73
C ILE A 242 32.36 -7.33 14.35
N GLU A 243 31.58 -7.03 13.31
CA GLU A 243 30.51 -7.93 12.85
C GLU A 243 31.04 -9.28 12.34
N ILE A 244 32.20 -9.26 11.67
CA ILE A 244 32.85 -10.48 11.17
C ILE A 244 33.31 -11.37 12.33
N VAL A 245 33.98 -10.80 13.34
CA VAL A 245 34.52 -11.56 14.48
C VAL A 245 33.41 -12.15 15.35
N GLN A 246 32.27 -11.46 15.48
CA GLN A 246 31.13 -11.99 16.23
C GLN A 246 30.49 -13.23 15.59
N LYS A 247 30.71 -13.46 14.29
CA LYS A 247 30.14 -14.59 13.54
C LYS A 247 31.17 -15.70 13.32
N THR A 248 31.44 -16.48 14.37
CA THR A 248 32.41 -17.60 14.32
C THR A 248 31.91 -18.86 13.59
N ALA A 249 30.62 -18.96 13.29
CA ALA A 249 30.02 -20.18 12.73
C ALA A 249 30.13 -20.32 11.20
N LYS A 250 30.54 -19.27 10.48
CA LYS A 250 30.67 -19.30 9.01
C LYS A 250 32.12 -19.66 8.59
N PRO A 251 32.33 -20.19 7.38
CA PRO A 251 33.67 -20.55 6.90
C PRO A 251 34.48 -19.32 6.49
N HIS A 252 35.79 -19.36 6.74
CA HIS A 252 36.76 -18.38 6.25
C HIS A 252 37.10 -18.64 4.77
N PRO A 253 37.32 -17.61 3.93
CA PRO A 253 37.29 -16.17 4.23
C PRO A 253 35.89 -15.56 4.35
N PRO A 254 35.71 -14.52 5.19
CA PRO A 254 34.46 -13.77 5.29
C PRO A 254 34.09 -13.10 3.96
N ILE A 255 32.81 -13.21 3.61
CA ILE A 255 32.21 -12.55 2.45
C ILE A 255 31.48 -11.30 2.93
N ILE A 256 31.97 -10.12 2.52
CA ILE A 256 31.35 -8.81 2.74
C ILE A 256 30.56 -8.45 1.48
N THR A 257 29.23 -8.40 1.59
CA THR A 257 28.38 -8.07 0.43
C THR A 257 28.02 -6.59 0.42
N VAL A 258 28.38 -5.88 -0.63
CA VAL A 258 28.06 -4.46 -0.79
C VAL A 258 26.99 -4.31 -1.86
N PHE A 259 25.89 -3.64 -1.52
CA PHE A 259 24.76 -3.47 -2.43
C PHE A 259 24.17 -2.07 -2.32
N SER A 260 23.38 -1.71 -3.32
CA SER A 260 22.66 -0.45 -3.37
C SER A 260 21.33 -0.70 -4.04
N ILE A 261 20.32 0.08 -3.66
CA ILE A 261 19.01 -0.06 -4.27
C ILE A 261 19.05 0.47 -5.71
N ARG A 262 19.58 1.68 -5.91
CA ARG A 262 19.74 2.31 -7.22
C ARG A 262 21.18 2.24 -7.72
N SER A 263 21.34 2.41 -9.03
CA SER A 263 22.66 2.59 -9.66
C SER A 263 23.33 3.89 -9.20
N GLN A 264 24.66 3.96 -9.34
CA GLN A 264 25.46 5.17 -9.11
C GLN A 264 25.43 5.77 -7.69
N GLN A 265 25.10 4.95 -6.67
CA GLN A 265 25.15 5.38 -5.26
C GLN A 265 26.56 5.35 -4.64
N GLY A 266 27.57 4.86 -5.39
CA GLY A 266 28.98 4.91 -4.99
C GLY A 266 29.54 3.65 -4.34
N LYS A 267 28.90 2.48 -4.54
CA LYS A 267 29.38 1.16 -4.09
C LYS A 267 30.85 0.93 -4.41
N THR A 268 31.22 1.00 -5.70
CA THR A 268 32.58 0.79 -6.18
C THR A 268 33.60 1.71 -5.50
N TRP A 269 33.24 2.97 -5.24
CA TRP A 269 34.12 3.90 -4.53
C TRP A 269 34.34 3.48 -3.07
N THR A 270 33.27 3.13 -2.36
CA THR A 270 33.34 2.63 -0.97
C THR A 270 34.15 1.33 -0.89
N ILE A 271 33.92 0.40 -1.81
CA ILE A 271 34.63 -0.89 -1.86
C ILE A 271 36.11 -0.70 -2.12
N ASN A 272 36.48 0.10 -3.11
CA ASN A 272 37.89 0.38 -3.39
C ASN A 272 38.58 1.02 -2.18
N GLY A 273 37.90 1.92 -1.46
CA GLY A 273 38.40 2.49 -0.21
C GLY A 273 38.65 1.43 0.87
N LEU A 274 37.69 0.52 1.08
CA LEU A 274 37.81 -0.57 2.05
C LEU A 274 38.88 -1.59 1.65
N ALA A 275 38.90 -2.02 0.39
CA ALA A 275 39.87 -2.96 -0.14
C ALA A 275 41.30 -2.43 0.01
N ASN A 276 41.51 -1.15 -0.26
CA ASN A 276 42.81 -0.50 -0.04
C ASN A 276 43.22 -0.49 1.43
N ILE A 277 42.31 -0.25 2.37
CA ILE A 277 42.63 -0.29 3.81
C ILE A 277 43.03 -1.71 4.25
N TYR A 278 42.30 -2.73 3.79
CA TYR A 278 42.64 -4.13 4.09
C TYR A 278 43.98 -4.53 3.46
N ALA A 279 44.22 -4.13 2.22
CA ALA A 279 45.47 -4.41 1.52
C ALA A 279 46.67 -3.70 2.14
N ASP A 280 46.52 -2.43 2.57
CA ASP A 280 47.52 -1.68 3.32
C ASP A 280 47.84 -2.34 4.69
N ALA A 281 46.87 -3.03 5.27
CA ALA A 281 47.06 -3.86 6.47
C ALA A 281 47.72 -5.23 6.17
N GLY A 282 48.07 -5.49 4.91
CA GLY A 282 48.75 -6.70 4.46
C GLY A 282 47.82 -7.89 4.16
N GLN A 283 46.50 -7.68 4.12
CA GLN A 283 45.52 -8.74 3.81
C GLN A 283 45.35 -8.91 2.30
N GLN A 284 45.17 -10.16 1.87
CA GLN A 284 44.82 -10.49 0.48
C GLN A 284 43.32 -10.37 0.27
N VAL A 285 42.91 -9.43 -0.58
CA VAL A 285 41.48 -9.11 -0.80
C VAL A 285 41.04 -9.57 -2.19
N ALA A 286 39.96 -10.37 -2.25
CA ALA A 286 39.27 -10.67 -3.49
C ALA A 286 38.07 -9.74 -3.67
N TYR A 287 38.05 -8.93 -4.73
CA TYR A 287 36.95 -8.02 -5.04
C TYR A 287 36.19 -8.50 -6.27
N PHE A 288 34.98 -9.01 -6.05
CA PHE A 288 34.04 -9.41 -7.10
C PHE A 288 33.16 -8.23 -7.52
N TYR A 289 33.13 -7.91 -8.81
CA TYR A 289 32.30 -6.81 -9.35
C TYR A 289 31.61 -7.18 -10.66
N PRO A 290 30.40 -6.65 -10.92
CA PRO A 290 29.69 -6.92 -12.17
C PRO A 290 30.45 -6.35 -13.36
N ARG A 291 30.67 -7.17 -14.39
CA ARG A 291 31.38 -6.81 -15.61
C ARG A 291 30.54 -5.84 -16.44
N PHE A 292 31.07 -4.64 -16.69
CA PHE A 292 30.43 -3.62 -17.53
C PHE A 292 30.87 -3.69 -19.00
N ALA A 293 32.06 -4.21 -19.29
CA ALA A 293 32.61 -4.32 -20.63
C ALA A 293 33.07 -5.76 -20.93
N ALA A 294 32.81 -6.24 -22.16
CA ALA A 294 33.06 -7.64 -22.54
C ALA A 294 34.52 -8.11 -22.45
N LYS A 295 35.49 -7.19 -22.33
CA LYS A 295 36.94 -7.49 -22.30
C LYS A 295 37.61 -7.26 -20.93
N THR A 296 36.85 -7.09 -19.86
CA THR A 296 37.45 -6.89 -18.53
C THR A 296 37.95 -8.22 -17.99
N LEU A 297 39.27 -8.33 -17.79
CA LEU A 297 39.94 -9.51 -17.26
C LEU A 297 40.23 -9.36 -15.76
N MET A 298 40.44 -10.49 -15.09
CA MET A 298 40.97 -10.49 -13.72
C MET A 298 42.30 -9.75 -13.68
N THR A 299 42.48 -8.88 -12.69
CA THR A 299 43.71 -8.09 -12.51
C THR A 299 44.07 -8.04 -11.04
N GLU A 300 45.35 -8.17 -10.72
CA GLU A 300 45.84 -8.03 -9.36
C GLU A 300 46.66 -6.74 -9.23
N GLN A 301 46.30 -5.88 -8.26
CA GLN A 301 47.00 -4.63 -7.97
C GLN A 301 47.04 -4.41 -6.46
N ASN A 302 48.23 -4.12 -5.94
CA ASN A 302 48.46 -3.77 -4.53
C ASN A 302 47.82 -4.75 -3.52
N GLY A 303 47.87 -6.06 -3.75
CA GLY A 303 47.26 -7.06 -2.83
C GLY A 303 45.74 -7.20 -2.96
N ILE A 304 45.14 -6.58 -3.99
CA ILE A 304 43.72 -6.70 -4.32
C ILE A 304 43.60 -7.42 -5.66
N THR A 305 42.90 -8.55 -5.67
CA THR A 305 42.49 -9.21 -6.92
C THR A 305 41.12 -8.70 -7.33
N PHE A 306 41.06 -8.00 -8.46
CA PHE A 306 39.85 -7.52 -9.11
C PHE A 306 39.27 -8.62 -9.99
N ILE A 307 38.09 -9.11 -9.65
CA ILE A 307 37.43 -10.27 -10.26
C ILE A 307 36.11 -9.84 -10.93
N PRO A 308 36.10 -9.58 -12.24
CA PRO A 308 34.88 -9.22 -12.96
C PRO A 308 34.01 -10.46 -13.20
N TYR A 309 32.71 -10.38 -12.89
CA TYR A 309 31.76 -11.46 -13.15
C TYR A 309 30.57 -11.03 -14.03
N THR A 310 29.98 -11.98 -14.76
CA THR A 310 28.82 -11.72 -15.62
C THR A 310 27.51 -11.97 -14.87
N VAL A 311 26.59 -11.00 -14.88
CA VAL A 311 25.25 -11.18 -14.28
C VAL A 311 24.39 -12.01 -15.23
N ARG A 312 24.30 -13.32 -14.97
CA ARG A 312 23.55 -14.29 -15.79
C ARG A 312 22.05 -14.32 -15.43
N PRO A 313 21.16 -14.85 -16.29
CA PRO A 313 19.72 -14.93 -15.99
C PRO A 313 19.39 -15.73 -14.72
N ASP A 314 20.23 -16.68 -14.34
CA ASP A 314 20.11 -17.54 -13.16
C ASP A 314 20.78 -16.93 -11.90
N PHE A 315 21.18 -15.65 -11.94
CA PHE A 315 21.89 -14.97 -10.84
C PHE A 315 21.23 -15.14 -9.47
N MET A 316 19.89 -15.19 -9.41
CA MET A 316 19.13 -15.41 -8.17
C MET A 316 19.50 -16.72 -7.44
N ASN A 317 19.88 -17.75 -8.20
CA ASN A 317 20.10 -19.13 -7.73
C ASN A 317 21.58 -19.50 -7.61
N VAL A 318 22.48 -18.52 -7.72
CA VAL A 318 23.92 -18.77 -7.64
C VAL A 318 24.28 -19.22 -6.22
N LEU A 319 24.78 -20.45 -6.09
CA LEU A 319 25.06 -21.07 -4.79
C LEU A 319 26.42 -20.69 -4.21
N LYS A 320 27.42 -20.45 -5.05
CA LYS A 320 28.80 -20.19 -4.62
C LYS A 320 29.45 -19.11 -5.51
N LEU A 321 30.51 -18.48 -5.00
CA LEU A 321 31.23 -17.43 -5.72
C LEU A 321 31.86 -17.94 -7.02
N GLU A 322 32.33 -19.19 -7.04
CA GLU A 322 32.97 -19.78 -8.22
C GLU A 322 32.01 -19.87 -9.42
N HIS A 323 30.69 -19.98 -9.16
CA HIS A 323 29.68 -20.02 -10.22
C HIS A 323 29.44 -18.66 -10.88
N LEU A 324 29.93 -17.56 -10.30
CA LEU A 324 29.89 -16.23 -10.92
C LEU A 324 30.94 -16.08 -12.03
N LEU A 325 31.98 -16.91 -11.99
CA LEU A 325 33.12 -16.82 -12.89
C LEU A 325 32.78 -17.42 -14.26
N ASP A 326 33.44 -16.91 -15.29
CA ASP A 326 33.44 -17.54 -16.60
C ASP A 326 34.41 -18.74 -16.59
N GLU A 327 34.22 -19.70 -17.50
CA GLU A 327 34.88 -21.03 -17.43
C GLU A 327 36.42 -20.98 -17.40
N ASP A 328 37.01 -19.89 -17.89
CA ASP A 328 38.46 -19.70 -17.96
C ASP A 328 39.08 -19.14 -16.66
N ASP A 329 38.26 -18.58 -15.76
CA ASP A 329 38.72 -17.90 -14.54
C ASP A 329 38.64 -18.86 -13.33
N THR A 330 39.75 -19.00 -12.60
CA THR A 330 39.80 -19.85 -11.39
C THR A 330 39.90 -19.01 -10.13
N PHE A 331 39.06 -19.32 -9.14
CA PHE A 331 39.08 -18.70 -7.83
C PHE A 331 39.25 -19.76 -6.75
N VAL A 332 40.24 -19.55 -5.88
CA VAL A 332 40.51 -20.41 -4.74
C VAL A 332 40.41 -19.56 -3.49
N ALA A 333 39.29 -19.69 -2.78
CA ALA A 333 38.97 -18.89 -1.60
C ALA A 333 40.07 -18.91 -0.52
N ALA A 334 40.83 -20.00 -0.41
CA ALA A 334 41.87 -20.17 0.61
C ALA A 334 43.08 -19.21 0.47
N HIS A 335 43.24 -18.52 -0.67
CA HIS A 335 44.33 -17.55 -0.87
C HIS A 335 44.00 -16.14 -0.36
N TYR A 336 42.75 -15.90 0.06
CA TYR A 336 42.27 -14.58 0.42
C TYR A 336 41.89 -14.54 1.89
N ASP A 337 42.18 -13.42 2.54
CA ASP A 337 41.77 -13.15 3.92
C ASP A 337 40.37 -12.54 3.98
N GLN A 338 39.98 -11.83 2.91
CA GLN A 338 38.70 -11.12 2.80
C GLN A 338 38.15 -11.24 1.38
N VAL A 339 36.84 -11.44 1.27
CA VAL A 339 36.13 -11.39 -0.01
C VAL A 339 35.09 -10.28 0.03
N ILE A 340 35.18 -9.32 -0.89
CA ILE A 340 34.19 -8.27 -1.07
C ILE A 340 33.39 -8.53 -2.34
N LEU A 341 32.09 -8.74 -2.20
CA LEU A 341 31.15 -8.98 -3.30
C LEU A 341 30.32 -7.71 -3.55
N GLU A 342 30.55 -7.04 -4.68
CA GLU A 342 29.63 -5.99 -5.16
C GLU A 342 28.45 -6.62 -5.87
N LEU A 343 27.25 -6.37 -5.36
CA LEU A 343 26.01 -6.68 -6.08
C LEU A 343 25.62 -5.53 -7.01
N PRO A 344 25.07 -5.84 -8.20
CA PRO A 344 24.42 -4.83 -9.02
C PRO A 344 23.25 -4.15 -8.31
N SER A 345 22.77 -3.04 -8.87
CA SER A 345 21.63 -2.29 -8.34
C SER A 345 20.38 -3.18 -8.22
N LEU A 346 19.77 -3.23 -7.03
CA LEU A 346 18.60 -4.10 -6.78
C LEU A 346 17.36 -3.69 -7.58
N VAL A 347 17.28 -2.44 -8.06
CA VAL A 347 16.20 -2.01 -8.96
C VAL A 347 16.30 -2.68 -10.34
N SER A 348 17.51 -3.03 -10.78
CA SER A 348 17.78 -3.54 -12.13
C SER A 348 18.11 -5.03 -12.19
N THR A 349 18.31 -5.68 -11.03
CA THR A 349 18.81 -7.06 -10.96
C THR A 349 18.18 -7.83 -9.81
N ALA A 350 18.07 -9.15 -9.97
CA ALA A 350 17.55 -10.03 -8.94
C ALA A 350 18.53 -10.18 -7.76
N ILE A 351 18.00 -10.43 -6.56
CA ILE A 351 18.80 -10.67 -5.36
C ILE A 351 19.33 -12.12 -5.39
N PRO A 352 20.66 -12.36 -5.34
CA PRO A 352 21.22 -13.71 -5.32
C PRO A 352 21.06 -14.32 -3.92
N VAL A 353 19.95 -15.03 -3.70
CA VAL A 353 19.46 -15.38 -2.37
C VAL A 353 20.48 -16.18 -1.56
N TYR A 354 21.11 -17.15 -2.20
CA TYR A 354 22.08 -18.05 -1.56
C TYR A 354 23.44 -17.38 -1.30
N LEU A 355 23.88 -16.44 -2.14
CA LEU A 355 25.11 -15.67 -1.89
C LEU A 355 24.93 -14.68 -0.75
N VAL A 356 23.77 -14.01 -0.70
CA VAL A 356 23.44 -13.09 0.37
C VAL A 356 23.43 -13.84 1.71
N ASP A 357 22.78 -15.01 1.81
CA ASP A 357 22.76 -15.79 3.05
C ASP A 357 24.17 -16.23 3.52
N LYS A 358 25.09 -16.50 2.60
CA LYS A 358 26.48 -16.84 2.93
C LYS A 358 27.33 -15.65 3.42
N SER A 359 26.88 -14.43 3.22
CA SER A 359 27.64 -13.23 3.58
C SER A 359 27.73 -13.05 5.09
N TYR A 360 28.87 -12.61 5.60
CA TYR A 360 29.06 -12.34 7.03
C TYR A 360 28.36 -11.06 7.45
N VAL A 361 28.45 -10.04 6.60
CA VAL A 361 27.92 -8.70 6.80
C VAL A 361 27.56 -8.14 5.42
N SER A 362 26.50 -7.34 5.35
CA SER A 362 26.19 -6.56 4.16
C SER A 362 26.30 -5.07 4.42
N VAL A 363 26.74 -4.33 3.41
CA VAL A 363 26.81 -2.88 3.42
C VAL A 363 25.82 -2.34 2.40
N LEU A 364 24.81 -1.63 2.89
CA LEU A 364 23.89 -0.86 2.06
C LEU A 364 24.51 0.52 1.82
N VAL A 365 24.88 0.83 0.58
CA VAL A 365 25.37 2.16 0.19
C VAL A 365 24.22 2.96 -0.41
N VAL A 366 23.89 4.09 0.22
CA VAL A 366 22.83 5.02 -0.22
C VAL A 366 23.44 6.39 -0.49
N ASP A 367 23.06 7.04 -1.59
CA ASP A 367 23.44 8.42 -1.86
C ASP A 367 22.48 9.38 -1.15
N ALA A 368 22.99 10.36 -0.41
CA ALA A 368 22.23 11.36 0.35
C ALA A 368 21.28 12.20 -0.53
N SER A 369 21.59 12.34 -1.82
CA SER A 369 20.74 13.03 -2.79
C SER A 369 19.65 12.13 -3.40
N SER A 370 19.68 10.82 -3.13
CA SER A 370 18.68 9.89 -3.66
C SER A 370 17.33 10.04 -2.95
N PRO A 371 16.22 9.97 -3.71
CA PRO A 371 14.91 9.85 -3.09
C PRO A 371 14.74 8.47 -2.45
N TRP A 372 14.08 8.43 -1.30
CA TRP A 372 13.72 7.18 -0.63
C TRP A 372 12.20 7.01 -0.63
N ALA A 373 11.69 6.41 -1.72
CA ALA A 373 10.27 6.20 -1.92
C ALA A 373 9.85 4.77 -1.54
N ARG A 374 8.59 4.45 -1.80
CA ARG A 374 8.00 3.14 -1.47
C ARG A 374 8.76 1.97 -2.11
N THR A 375 9.23 2.14 -3.35
CA THR A 375 9.95 1.10 -4.08
C THR A 375 11.27 0.75 -3.40
N GLU A 376 12.03 1.76 -2.96
CA GLU A 376 13.30 1.54 -2.26
C GLU A 376 13.09 0.79 -0.95
N LYS A 377 12.06 1.19 -0.19
CA LYS A 377 11.68 0.53 1.05
C LYS A 377 11.33 -0.95 0.82
N GLN A 378 10.52 -1.24 -0.19
CA GLN A 378 10.11 -2.61 -0.52
C GLN A 378 11.30 -3.49 -0.94
N LEU A 379 12.20 -2.98 -1.78
CA LEU A 379 13.39 -3.72 -2.20
C LEU A 379 14.34 -3.98 -1.04
N LEU A 380 14.52 -2.99 -0.14
CA LEU A 380 15.30 -3.20 1.07
C LEU A 380 14.64 -4.26 1.96
N GLU A 381 13.34 -4.19 2.19
CA GLU A 381 12.61 -5.21 2.97
C GLU A 381 12.74 -6.61 2.38
N MET A 382 12.68 -6.75 1.04
CA MET A 382 12.93 -8.03 0.36
C MET A 382 14.35 -8.54 0.59
N TYR A 383 15.35 -7.67 0.48
CA TYR A 383 16.74 -8.02 0.78
C TYR A 383 16.90 -8.47 2.23
N MET A 384 16.29 -7.75 3.17
CA MET A 384 16.36 -8.05 4.59
C MET A 384 15.68 -9.38 4.98
N ARG A 385 14.71 -9.86 4.19
CA ARG A 385 14.12 -11.20 4.41
C ARG A 385 15.10 -12.32 4.08
N VAL A 386 16.07 -12.04 3.22
CA VAL A 386 17.10 -13.01 2.80
C VAL A 386 18.36 -12.88 3.66
N ALA A 387 18.74 -11.66 4.03
CA ALA A 387 19.94 -11.41 4.83
C ALA A 387 19.75 -11.90 6.28
N THR A 388 20.36 -13.03 6.62
CA THR A 388 20.42 -13.60 7.99
C THR A 388 21.52 -12.98 8.85
N HIS A 389 22.10 -11.88 8.36
CA HIS A 389 23.28 -11.22 8.92
C HIS A 389 23.08 -9.71 9.04
N PRO A 390 23.92 -9.03 9.83
CA PRO A 390 23.86 -7.59 10.01
C PRO A 390 24.01 -6.83 8.68
N VAL A 391 23.18 -5.81 8.52
CA VAL A 391 23.23 -4.90 7.36
C VAL A 391 23.57 -3.51 7.87
N LEU A 392 24.78 -3.06 7.56
CA LEU A 392 25.29 -1.73 7.90
C LEU A 392 24.88 -0.74 6.81
N THR A 393 24.35 0.42 7.22
CA THR A 393 23.94 1.47 6.29
C THR A 393 25.04 2.50 6.16
N VAL A 394 25.39 2.84 4.93
CA VAL A 394 26.37 3.86 4.59
C VAL A 394 25.68 4.94 3.77
N LEU A 395 25.83 6.20 4.20
CA LEU A 395 25.29 7.34 3.49
C LEU A 395 26.43 8.09 2.79
N ASN A 396 26.37 8.14 1.46
CA ASN A 396 27.39 8.69 0.58
C ASN A 396 26.98 10.06 0.01
N ARG A 397 27.97 10.87 -0.41
CA ARG A 397 27.78 12.23 -0.96
C ARG A 397 26.98 13.15 -0.03
N VAL A 398 27.24 13.07 1.26
CA VAL A 398 26.64 13.97 2.25
C VAL A 398 27.22 15.38 2.05
N GLU A 399 26.34 16.37 1.98
CA GLU A 399 26.69 17.78 1.84
C GLU A 399 26.63 18.50 3.21
N GLY A 400 27.50 19.50 3.42
CA GLY A 400 27.32 20.51 4.47
C GLY A 400 27.81 20.17 5.89
N ASP A 401 27.16 20.83 6.86
CA ASP A 401 27.55 21.03 8.27
C ASP A 401 27.67 19.74 9.10
N TYR A 402 27.01 18.66 8.69
CA TYR A 402 27.11 17.36 9.36
C TYR A 402 28.53 16.80 9.36
N MET A 403 29.35 17.19 8.37
CA MET A 403 30.75 16.81 8.30
C MET A 403 31.64 17.60 9.28
N GLU A 404 31.18 18.76 9.76
CA GLU A 404 31.96 19.61 10.66
C GLU A 404 32.01 19.05 12.08
N ALA A 405 30.90 18.45 12.55
CA ALA A 405 30.82 17.81 13.86
C ALA A 405 31.79 16.62 13.98
N PHE A 406 31.88 15.78 12.94
CA PHE A 406 32.81 14.65 12.92
C PHE A 406 34.26 15.09 12.63
N GLY A 407 34.46 16.11 11.79
CA GLY A 407 35.79 16.56 11.40
C GLY A 407 36.55 17.39 12.46
N GLN A 408 35.87 17.90 13.50
CA GLN A 408 36.53 18.62 14.61
C GLN A 408 37.12 17.69 15.67
N LEU A 409 36.66 16.44 15.76
CA LEU A 409 37.09 15.48 16.80
C LEU A 409 38.49 14.89 16.54
N ASP A 410 38.98 14.91 15.30
CA ASP A 410 40.20 14.18 14.89
C ASP A 410 41.37 15.05 14.37
N ALA A 411 41.33 16.37 14.57
CA ALA A 411 42.37 17.28 14.05
C ALA A 411 43.78 17.05 14.65
N GLY A 412 43.97 16.09 15.56
CA GLY A 412 45.24 15.80 16.23
C GLY A 412 46.08 14.66 15.65
N TYR A 413 45.57 13.85 14.72
CA TYR A 413 46.25 12.61 14.33
C TYR A 413 46.17 12.34 12.82
N GLN A 414 47.25 12.66 12.09
CA GLN A 414 48.05 11.68 11.32
C GLN A 414 48.73 12.17 10.03
N GLN A 415 49.78 11.38 9.75
CA GLN A 415 50.99 11.55 8.95
C GLN A 415 50.81 11.22 7.45
N LYS A 416 51.81 11.62 6.64
CA LYS A 416 51.96 11.59 5.16
C LYS A 416 51.56 10.31 4.37
N ARG A 417 51.04 9.23 4.97
CA ARG A 417 50.72 7.96 4.29
C ARG A 417 49.40 7.95 3.49
N SER A 418 48.45 8.82 3.85
CA SER A 418 47.07 8.82 3.36
C SER A 418 46.81 9.43 1.97
N ILE A 419 47.78 10.14 1.39
CA ILE A 419 47.57 10.88 0.13
C ILE A 419 47.60 9.97 -1.11
N ASN A 420 48.27 8.82 -1.04
CA ASN A 420 48.41 7.89 -2.16
C ASN A 420 47.18 7.00 -2.38
N LEU A 421 46.42 6.68 -1.32
CA LEU A 421 45.23 5.80 -1.40
C LEU A 421 44.11 6.34 -2.28
N LEU A 422 43.91 7.66 -2.28
CA LEU A 422 42.92 8.33 -3.13
C LEU A 422 43.50 8.69 -4.50
N ALA A 423 44.81 8.58 -4.69
CA ALA A 423 45.48 8.82 -5.96
C ALA A 423 45.35 7.63 -6.92
N ASP A 424 45.34 6.41 -6.40
CA ASP A 424 45.25 5.18 -7.20
C ASP A 424 43.82 4.87 -7.68
N GLN A 425 42.80 5.47 -7.05
CA GLN A 425 41.39 5.36 -7.48
C GLN A 425 41.07 6.03 -8.84
N ARG A 426 42.08 6.58 -9.53
CA ARG A 426 41.91 7.40 -10.74
C ARG A 426 41.83 6.61 -12.05
N ASN A 427 42.24 5.35 -12.07
CA ASN A 427 42.40 4.55 -13.30
C ASN A 427 41.38 3.40 -13.47
N LEU A 428 40.36 3.32 -12.63
CA LEU A 428 39.36 2.24 -12.70
C LEU A 428 38.14 2.63 -13.55
N PRO A 429 37.54 1.67 -14.28
CA PRO A 429 36.38 1.93 -15.12
C PRO A 429 35.21 2.46 -14.28
N THR A 430 34.63 3.58 -14.71
CA THR A 430 33.44 4.16 -14.09
C THR A 430 32.20 3.36 -14.49
N GLY A 431 31.51 2.77 -13.51
CA GLY A 431 30.18 2.15 -13.66
C GLY A 431 29.04 3.07 -13.22
#